data_AF-A0A2A2KDH9-F1
#
_entry.id   AF-A0A2A2KDH9-F1
#
_cell.length_a   1.000
_cell.length_b   1.000
_cell.length_c   1.000
_cell.angle_alpha   90.00
_cell.angle_beta   90.00
_cell.angle_gamma   90.00
#
_symmetry.space_group_name_H-M   'P 1'
#
loop_
_entity.id
_entity.type
_entity.pdbx_description
1 polymer ?
#
loop_
_entity_poly.entity_id
_entity_poly.type
_entity_poly.pdbx_seq_one_letter_code
_entity_poly.pdbx_strand_id
1 'polypeptide(L)'
;MAKPMPKTWDQIPAWLNRDPLTFSSYGAEGMPVLHSMNYMNVTGMNGIVIGSADPWVEVIALQNGVNSLLTVEYQKTTILGESRVKWIHPFEYAKNWKEQGQFDFAVSFSSIEHSGLQRYGDPRDPIGDIREVQKVWCMLKKGGIFFLGFPRGQDQLVYNAHRVYGRIRLAMMFNGFELLHVFRGNDPQPFELRNEDFAIMRVTVQIEPEDSYEVDNLCDSPQDLLENFLLAHGMDSLLPVL
;
A
#
# COMPACT_ATOMS: atom_id res chain seq x y z
N MET A 1 -24.48 -4.93 1.12
CA MET A 1 -23.22 -5.37 0.46
C MET A 1 -23.47 -6.72 -0.19
N ALA A 2 -23.08 -6.91 -1.45
CA ALA A 2 -23.11 -8.23 -2.08
C ALA A 2 -22.20 -9.19 -1.31
N LYS A 3 -22.62 -10.44 -1.15
CA LYS A 3 -21.78 -11.47 -0.50
C LYS A 3 -20.49 -11.62 -1.33
N PRO A 4 -19.28 -11.51 -0.73
CA PRO A 4 -18.05 -11.65 -1.49
C PRO A 4 -18.02 -13.04 -2.14
N MET A 5 -17.87 -13.06 -3.46
CA MET A 5 -17.80 -14.30 -4.22
C MET A 5 -16.43 -14.95 -3.98
N PRO A 6 -16.37 -16.28 -3.77
CA PRO A 6 -15.09 -16.98 -3.71
C PRO A 6 -14.27 -16.72 -4.98
N LYS A 7 -12.95 -16.54 -4.82
CA LYS A 7 -11.97 -16.42 -5.90
C LYS A 7 -11.14 -17.68 -6.01
N THR A 8 -10.66 -17.92 -7.22
CA THR A 8 -9.65 -18.95 -7.51
C THR A 8 -8.45 -18.25 -8.14
N TRP A 9 -7.26 -18.56 -7.64
CA TRP A 9 -5.97 -18.16 -8.19
C TRP A 9 -5.30 -19.38 -8.81
N ASP A 10 -5.41 -19.54 -10.12
CA ASP A 10 -4.78 -20.60 -10.92
C ASP A 10 -3.72 -20.07 -11.89
N GLN A 11 -3.57 -18.74 -11.97
CA GLN A 11 -2.63 -18.04 -12.85
C GLN A 11 -1.20 -17.96 -12.32
N ILE A 12 -0.96 -18.23 -11.02
CA ILE A 12 0.36 -18.09 -10.37
C ILE A 12 1.46 -18.83 -11.15
N PRO A 13 1.31 -20.14 -11.47
CA PRO A 13 2.38 -20.88 -12.18
C PRO A 13 2.72 -20.28 -13.55
N ALA A 14 1.71 -19.75 -14.25
CA ALA A 14 1.90 -19.12 -15.55
C ALA A 14 2.62 -17.77 -15.41
N TRP A 15 2.34 -17.00 -14.35
CA TRP A 15 2.93 -15.68 -14.15
C TRP A 15 4.37 -15.71 -13.63
N LEU A 16 4.81 -16.80 -12.97
CA LEU A 16 6.18 -16.95 -12.47
C LEU A 16 7.27 -16.74 -13.54
N ASN A 17 6.97 -17.01 -14.81
CA ASN A 17 7.91 -16.84 -15.92
C ASN A 17 7.64 -15.58 -16.78
N ARG A 18 6.78 -14.68 -16.31
CA ARG A 18 6.42 -13.44 -17.02
C ARG A 18 7.10 -12.24 -16.41
N ASP A 19 7.25 -11.19 -17.21
CA ASP A 19 7.68 -9.88 -16.73
C ASP A 19 6.60 -9.29 -15.79
N PRO A 20 6.96 -8.90 -14.54
CA PRO A 20 6.07 -8.23 -13.59
C PRO A 20 5.27 -7.06 -14.15
N LEU A 21 5.85 -6.29 -15.08
CA LEU A 21 5.16 -5.15 -15.69
C LEU A 21 3.90 -5.57 -16.46
N THR A 22 3.81 -6.84 -16.89
CA THR A 22 2.71 -7.36 -17.71
C THR A 22 1.53 -7.92 -16.91
N PHE A 23 1.69 -8.12 -15.60
CA PHE A 23 0.64 -8.69 -14.73
C PHE A 23 0.39 -7.88 -13.45
N SER A 24 1.29 -6.96 -13.08
CA SER A 24 1.06 -6.01 -11.98
C SER A 24 -0.26 -5.27 -12.18
N SER A 25 -1.15 -5.33 -11.19
CA SER A 25 -2.45 -4.63 -11.23
C SER A 25 -2.29 -3.11 -11.32
N TYR A 26 -1.09 -2.60 -11.00
CA TYR A 26 -0.74 -1.18 -11.00
C TYR A 26 0.28 -0.81 -12.09
N GLY A 27 0.60 -1.75 -13.00
CA GLY A 27 1.60 -1.54 -14.05
C GLY A 27 2.94 -1.07 -13.48
N ALA A 28 3.46 0.04 -14.02
CA ALA A 28 4.72 0.64 -13.57
C ALA A 28 4.68 1.09 -12.10
N GLU A 29 3.53 1.47 -11.57
CA GLU A 29 3.40 1.90 -10.16
C GLU A 29 3.45 0.73 -9.17
N GLY A 30 3.30 -0.51 -9.65
CA GLY A 30 3.51 -1.71 -8.84
C GLY A 30 4.96 -2.19 -8.80
N MET A 31 5.79 -1.74 -9.74
CA MET A 31 7.20 -2.14 -9.84
C MET A 31 8.09 -1.78 -8.63
N PRO A 32 7.78 -0.75 -7.80
CA PRO A 32 8.46 -0.57 -6.53
C PRO A 32 8.44 -1.81 -5.63
N VAL A 33 7.42 -2.68 -5.71
CA VAL A 33 7.40 -3.96 -4.97
C VAL A 33 8.52 -4.87 -5.45
N LEU A 34 8.67 -5.04 -6.77
CA LEU A 34 9.76 -5.83 -7.36
C LEU A 34 11.13 -5.27 -6.97
N HIS A 35 11.33 -3.97 -7.19
CA HIS A 35 12.61 -3.32 -6.99
C HIS A 35 13.04 -3.33 -5.53
N SER A 36 12.12 -3.04 -4.61
CA SER A 36 12.41 -3.07 -3.18
C SER A 36 12.68 -4.49 -2.65
N MET A 37 11.93 -5.51 -3.09
CA MET A 37 12.18 -6.90 -2.68
C MET A 37 13.51 -7.44 -3.17
N ASN A 38 13.89 -7.09 -4.40
CA ASN A 38 15.19 -7.45 -4.97
C ASN A 38 16.32 -6.75 -4.20
N TYR A 39 16.19 -5.44 -3.98
CA TYR A 39 17.18 -4.63 -3.26
C TYR A 39 17.40 -5.13 -1.82
N MET A 40 16.32 -5.48 -1.11
CA MET A 40 16.38 -5.99 0.25
C MET A 40 16.71 -7.49 0.35
N ASN A 41 16.82 -8.19 -0.80
CA ASN A 41 17.10 -9.61 -0.92
C ASN A 41 16.20 -10.50 -0.03
N VAL A 42 14.94 -10.66 -0.44
CA VAL A 42 13.96 -11.50 0.27
C VAL A 42 14.12 -13.02 0.01
N THR A 43 15.18 -13.45 -0.67
CA THR A 43 15.38 -14.86 -1.01
C THR A 43 15.41 -15.76 0.24
N GLY A 44 14.64 -16.84 0.23
CA GLY A 44 14.52 -17.79 1.34
C GLY A 44 13.68 -17.29 2.53
N MET A 45 13.15 -16.07 2.50
CA MET A 45 12.35 -15.51 3.58
C MET A 45 10.89 -16.00 3.56
N ASN A 46 10.24 -15.97 4.72
CA ASN A 46 8.80 -16.21 4.85
C ASN A 46 8.07 -14.88 5.01
N GLY A 47 7.14 -14.60 4.11
CA GLY A 47 6.44 -13.33 4.04
C GLY A 47 4.95 -13.41 4.38
N ILE A 48 4.39 -12.27 4.73
CA ILE A 48 2.94 -12.06 4.82
C ILE A 48 2.50 -10.92 3.90
N VAL A 49 1.44 -11.14 3.12
CA VAL A 49 0.84 -10.13 2.23
C VAL A 49 -0.50 -9.69 2.81
N ILE A 50 -0.68 -8.39 3.03
CA ILE A 50 -1.88 -7.80 3.61
C ILE A 50 -2.68 -7.09 2.52
N GLY A 51 -3.78 -7.74 2.13
CA GLY A 51 -4.67 -7.30 1.06
C GLY A 51 -4.09 -7.58 -0.33
N SER A 52 -4.79 -8.39 -1.10
CA SER A 52 -4.38 -8.73 -2.47
C SER A 52 -5.58 -9.22 -3.26
N ALA A 53 -6.01 -8.44 -4.26
CA ALA A 53 -7.17 -8.79 -5.07
C ALA A 53 -6.86 -9.90 -6.11
N ASP A 54 -5.62 -9.93 -6.56
CA ASP A 54 -5.04 -10.91 -7.49
C ASP A 54 -3.55 -11.09 -7.14
N PRO A 55 -2.91 -12.22 -7.51
CA PRO A 55 -1.67 -12.66 -6.89
C PRO A 55 -0.39 -11.97 -7.42
N TRP A 56 -0.47 -10.72 -7.85
CA TRP A 56 0.68 -10.05 -8.48
C TRP A 56 1.84 -9.81 -7.49
N VAL A 57 1.55 -9.41 -6.25
CA VAL A 57 2.56 -9.24 -5.19
C VAL A 57 3.19 -10.58 -4.85
N GLU A 58 2.36 -11.61 -4.74
CA GLU A 58 2.76 -12.97 -4.43
C GLU A 58 3.69 -13.53 -5.51
N VAL A 59 3.34 -13.33 -6.78
CA VAL A 59 4.19 -13.76 -7.91
C VAL A 59 5.52 -13.01 -7.91
N ILE A 60 5.52 -11.68 -7.71
CA ILE A 60 6.77 -10.90 -7.62
C ILE A 60 7.66 -11.43 -6.48
N ALA A 61 7.09 -11.68 -5.30
CA ALA A 61 7.82 -12.23 -4.18
C ALA A 61 8.37 -13.64 -4.49
N LEU A 62 7.59 -14.52 -5.12
CA LEU A 62 8.04 -15.84 -5.56
C LEU A 62 9.18 -15.77 -6.59
N GLN A 63 9.13 -14.82 -7.52
CA GLN A 63 10.21 -14.56 -8.48
C GLN A 63 11.50 -14.08 -7.79
N ASN A 64 11.39 -13.42 -6.63
CA ASN A 64 12.52 -13.04 -5.78
C ASN A 64 12.98 -14.17 -4.82
N GLY A 65 12.45 -15.38 -5.00
CA GLY A 65 12.95 -16.58 -4.33
C GLY A 65 12.50 -16.74 -2.87
N VAL A 66 11.39 -16.13 -2.46
CA VAL A 66 10.83 -16.34 -1.11
C VAL A 66 10.49 -17.81 -0.85
N ASN A 67 10.62 -18.24 0.40
CA ASN A 67 10.34 -19.61 0.83
C ASN A 67 8.83 -19.89 0.93
N SER A 68 8.08 -18.99 1.55
CA SER A 68 6.62 -19.12 1.69
C SER A 68 5.93 -17.78 1.88
N LEU A 69 4.64 -17.73 1.56
CA LEU A 69 3.79 -16.55 1.70
C LEU A 69 2.45 -16.91 2.35
N LEU A 70 2.01 -16.08 3.29
CA LEU A 70 0.63 -16.07 3.78
C LEU A 70 -0.06 -14.80 3.31
N THR A 71 -1.17 -14.93 2.59
CA THR A 71 -1.98 -13.81 2.11
C THR A 71 -3.20 -13.62 3.01
N VAL A 72 -3.35 -12.43 3.58
CA VAL A 72 -4.50 -12.04 4.41
C VAL A 72 -5.46 -11.23 3.54
N GLU A 73 -6.63 -11.81 3.22
CA GLU A 73 -7.60 -11.22 2.30
C GLU A 73 -9.03 -11.56 2.69
N TYR A 74 -9.95 -10.59 2.60
CA TYR A 74 -11.37 -10.75 2.96
C TYR A 74 -12.10 -11.73 2.02
N GLN A 75 -11.76 -11.74 0.74
CA GLN A 75 -12.36 -12.66 -0.22
C GLN A 75 -11.79 -14.07 -0.03
N LYS A 76 -12.68 -15.05 0.14
CA LYS A 76 -12.28 -16.46 0.22
C LYS A 76 -11.56 -16.86 -1.07
N THR A 77 -10.28 -17.16 -0.97
CA THR A 77 -9.42 -17.43 -2.12
C THR A 77 -8.91 -18.87 -2.10
N THR A 78 -9.11 -19.58 -3.21
CA THR A 78 -8.55 -20.91 -3.47
C THR A 78 -7.31 -20.77 -4.32
N ILE A 79 -6.17 -21.25 -3.84
CA ILE A 79 -4.90 -21.18 -4.56
C ILE A 79 -4.64 -22.55 -5.21
N LEU A 80 -4.37 -22.55 -6.51
CA LEU A 80 -4.11 -23.75 -7.30
C LEU A 80 -2.72 -23.67 -7.96
N GLY A 81 -1.99 -24.78 -7.93
CA GLY A 81 -0.72 -24.92 -8.65
C GLY A 81 0.52 -24.32 -7.98
N GLU A 82 0.38 -23.65 -6.84
CA GLU A 82 1.50 -23.13 -6.05
C GLU A 82 1.29 -23.37 -4.56
N SER A 83 2.11 -24.24 -3.97
CA SER A 83 1.95 -24.65 -2.55
C SER A 83 2.63 -23.70 -1.57
N ARG A 84 3.51 -22.82 -2.04
CA ARG A 84 4.20 -21.84 -1.21
C ARG A 84 3.31 -20.68 -0.78
N VAL A 85 2.20 -20.42 -1.48
CA VAL A 85 1.24 -19.36 -1.15
C VAL A 85 0.03 -19.96 -0.46
N LYS A 86 -0.33 -19.39 0.68
CA LYS A 86 -1.54 -19.74 1.44
C LYS A 86 -2.42 -18.51 1.60
N TRP A 87 -3.70 -18.75 1.84
CA TRP A 87 -4.68 -17.70 2.12
C TRP A 87 -5.26 -17.88 3.52
N ILE A 88 -5.56 -16.76 4.19
CA ILE A 88 -6.32 -16.73 5.44
C ILE A 88 -7.23 -15.50 5.47
N HIS A 89 -8.43 -15.66 6.03
CA HIS A 89 -9.33 -14.54 6.26
C HIS A 89 -8.82 -13.68 7.43
N PRO A 90 -8.89 -12.33 7.36
CA PRO A 90 -8.41 -11.44 8.43
C PRO A 90 -8.96 -11.78 9.83
N PHE A 91 -10.25 -12.15 9.91
CA PHE A 91 -10.87 -12.57 11.17
C PHE A 91 -10.25 -13.85 11.75
N GLU A 92 -9.98 -14.85 10.90
CA GLU A 92 -9.35 -16.10 11.33
C GLU A 92 -7.89 -15.88 11.72
N TYR A 93 -7.18 -15.02 10.99
CA TYR A 93 -5.84 -14.59 11.37
C TYR A 93 -5.86 -13.93 12.75
N ALA A 94 -6.73 -12.95 12.98
CA ALA A 94 -6.82 -12.25 14.25
C ALA A 94 -7.15 -13.18 15.43
N LYS A 95 -7.99 -14.20 15.21
CA LYS A 95 -8.35 -15.20 16.23
C LYS A 95 -7.16 -16.08 16.62
N ASN A 96 -6.34 -16.49 15.65
CA ASN A 96 -5.28 -17.48 15.82
C ASN A 96 -3.88 -16.89 15.56
N TRP A 97 -3.70 -15.58 15.70
CA TRP A 97 -2.49 -14.88 15.22
C TRP A 97 -1.20 -15.42 15.86
N LYS A 98 -1.26 -15.85 17.12
CA LYS A 98 -0.12 -16.47 17.83
C LYS A 98 0.31 -17.80 17.21
N GLU A 99 -0.62 -18.54 16.61
CA GLU A 99 -0.35 -19.83 15.97
C GLU A 99 0.28 -19.68 14.58
N GLN A 100 0.14 -18.50 13.95
CA GLN A 100 0.76 -18.21 12.66
C GLN A 100 2.27 -17.96 12.77
N GLY A 101 2.77 -17.71 13.99
CA GLY A 101 4.16 -17.31 14.22
C GLY A 101 4.42 -15.89 13.74
N GLN A 102 5.69 -15.60 13.45
CA GLN A 102 6.15 -14.30 12.96
C GLN A 102 6.85 -14.45 11.61
N PHE A 103 6.78 -13.40 10.80
CA PHE A 103 7.28 -13.35 9.43
C PHE A 103 8.60 -12.58 9.33
N ASP A 104 9.41 -12.94 8.35
CA ASP A 104 10.67 -12.25 8.02
C ASP A 104 10.38 -10.90 7.36
N PHE A 105 9.30 -10.81 6.57
CA PHE A 105 8.83 -9.57 6.00
C PHE A 105 7.30 -9.54 5.86
N ALA A 106 6.76 -8.33 5.69
CA ALA A 106 5.36 -8.08 5.37
C ALA A 106 5.27 -7.17 4.15
N VAL A 107 4.19 -7.28 3.40
CA VAL A 107 3.90 -6.42 2.25
C VAL A 107 2.46 -5.96 2.33
N SER A 108 2.22 -4.68 2.13
CA SER A 108 0.89 -4.17 1.85
C SER A 108 0.99 -3.12 0.75
N PHE A 109 0.27 -3.34 -0.35
CA PHE A 109 0.22 -2.42 -1.46
C PHE A 109 -1.23 -2.05 -1.72
N SER A 110 -1.56 -0.77 -1.57
CA SER A 110 -2.90 -0.24 -1.78
C SER A 110 -4.00 -1.01 -1.03
N SER A 111 -3.83 -1.15 0.28
CA SER A 111 -4.79 -1.85 1.14
C SER A 111 -5.04 -1.11 2.44
N ILE A 112 -3.98 -0.83 3.21
CA ILE A 112 -4.09 -0.24 4.56
C ILE A 112 -4.72 1.15 4.55
N GLU A 113 -4.60 1.93 3.46
CA GLU A 113 -5.18 3.26 3.34
C GLU A 113 -6.71 3.26 3.44
N HIS A 114 -7.35 2.12 3.21
CA HIS A 114 -8.79 1.92 3.27
C HIS A 114 -9.30 1.60 4.68
N SER A 115 -8.42 1.20 5.61
CA SER A 115 -8.80 0.65 6.91
C SER A 115 -9.52 1.67 7.80
N GLY A 116 -10.65 1.27 8.38
CA GLY A 116 -11.48 2.10 9.25
C GLY A 116 -12.45 3.03 8.51
N LEU A 117 -12.53 2.93 7.19
CA LEU A 117 -13.41 3.75 6.34
C LEU A 117 -14.73 3.08 5.99
N GLN A 118 -14.99 1.88 6.53
CA GLN A 118 -16.21 1.09 6.31
C GLN A 118 -16.42 0.62 4.87
N ARG A 119 -15.40 0.79 4.00
CA ARG A 119 -15.50 0.46 2.57
C ARG A 119 -15.73 -1.03 2.35
N TYR A 120 -15.09 -1.86 3.17
CA TYR A 120 -15.11 -3.32 3.04
C TYR A 120 -15.91 -4.00 4.15
N GLY A 121 -16.74 -3.24 4.87
CA GLY A 121 -17.51 -3.73 6.02
C GLY A 121 -16.73 -3.71 7.33
N ASP A 122 -15.54 -3.13 7.33
CA ASP A 122 -14.75 -2.82 8.51
C ASP A 122 -15.46 -1.79 9.42
N PRO A 123 -15.26 -1.82 10.75
CA PRO A 123 -15.80 -0.81 11.66
C PRO A 123 -15.26 0.59 11.34
N ARG A 124 -15.99 1.65 11.75
CA ARG A 124 -15.47 3.01 11.64
C ARG A 124 -14.28 3.17 12.58
N ASP A 125 -13.14 3.58 12.04
CA ASP A 125 -11.94 3.86 12.82
C ASP A 125 -11.10 4.95 12.13
N PRO A 126 -11.11 6.21 12.62
CA PRO A 126 -10.31 7.29 12.05
C PRO A 126 -8.80 6.99 11.97
N ILE A 127 -8.29 6.13 12.85
CA ILE A 127 -6.89 5.70 12.93
C ILE A 127 -6.70 4.22 12.53
N GLY A 128 -7.67 3.64 11.82
CA GLY A 128 -7.66 2.22 11.44
C GLY A 128 -6.42 1.81 10.65
N ASP A 129 -5.96 2.65 9.74
CA ASP A 129 -4.72 2.47 8.98
C ASP A 129 -3.47 2.40 9.88
N ILE A 130 -3.34 3.32 10.84
CA ILE A 130 -2.25 3.32 11.82
C ILE A 130 -2.30 2.03 12.67
N ARG A 131 -3.50 1.61 13.09
CA ARG A 131 -3.68 0.36 13.84
C ARG A 131 -3.34 -0.87 13.01
N GLU A 132 -3.63 -0.89 11.71
CA GLU A 132 -3.21 -2.00 10.84
C GLU A 132 -1.68 -2.08 10.74
N VAL A 133 -0.98 -0.94 10.62
CA VAL A 133 0.49 -0.95 10.66
C VAL A 133 1.04 -1.46 11.99
N GLN A 134 0.42 -1.08 13.11
CA GLN A 134 0.80 -1.62 14.42
C GLN A 134 0.50 -3.12 14.56
N LYS A 135 -0.54 -3.64 13.90
CA LYS A 135 -0.76 -5.08 13.85
C LYS A 135 0.33 -5.77 13.06
N VAL A 136 0.72 -5.24 11.90
CA VAL A 136 1.82 -5.78 11.09
C VAL A 136 3.12 -5.82 11.88
N TRP A 137 3.41 -4.78 12.67
CA TRP A 137 4.56 -4.77 13.59
C TRP A 137 4.59 -5.99 14.51
N CYS A 138 3.45 -6.39 15.08
CA CYS A 138 3.34 -7.60 15.90
C CYS A 138 3.51 -8.92 15.11
N MET A 139 3.22 -8.91 13.81
CA MET A 139 3.36 -10.07 12.92
C MET A 139 4.80 -10.30 12.49
N LEU A 140 5.65 -9.28 12.54
CA LEU A 140 7.05 -9.35 12.12
C LEU A 140 7.96 -9.89 13.22
N LYS A 141 8.99 -10.62 12.81
CA LYS A 141 10.12 -10.94 13.68
C LYS A 141 10.85 -9.63 14.04
N LYS A 142 11.62 -9.64 15.13
CA LYS A 142 12.51 -8.52 15.44
C LYS A 142 13.48 -8.29 14.27
N GLY A 143 13.44 -7.08 13.69
CA GLY A 143 14.24 -6.71 12.52
C GLY A 143 13.65 -7.20 11.18
N GLY A 144 12.41 -7.68 11.16
CA GLY A 144 11.69 -7.99 9.94
C GLY A 144 11.34 -6.72 9.15
N ILE A 145 11.12 -6.86 7.84
CA ILE A 145 10.98 -5.72 6.92
C ILE A 145 9.51 -5.54 6.54
N PHE A 146 8.99 -4.31 6.53
CA PHE A 146 7.65 -4.02 6.04
C PHE A 146 7.66 -3.18 4.75
N PHE A 147 7.33 -3.80 3.62
CA PHE A 147 7.14 -3.11 2.36
C PHE A 147 5.74 -2.49 2.29
N LEU A 148 5.63 -1.16 2.37
CA LEU A 148 4.36 -0.45 2.49
C LEU A 148 4.12 0.53 1.34
N GLY A 149 3.09 0.29 0.54
CA GLY A 149 2.68 1.13 -0.59
C GLY A 149 1.30 1.73 -0.42
N PHE A 150 1.19 3.06 -0.48
CA PHE A 150 -0.09 3.79 -0.45
C PHE A 150 -0.01 5.10 -1.25
N PRO A 151 -1.15 5.76 -1.53
CA PRO A 151 -1.17 7.06 -2.18
C PRO A 151 -0.43 8.13 -1.36
N ARG A 152 0.45 8.90 -2.00
CA ARG A 152 1.24 9.95 -1.35
C ARG A 152 0.91 11.31 -1.94
N GLY A 153 0.88 12.36 -1.12
CA GLY A 153 0.50 13.69 -1.57
C GLY A 153 0.28 14.65 -0.39
N GLN A 154 -0.67 15.58 -0.51
CA GLN A 154 -1.14 16.34 0.66
C GLN A 154 -1.97 15.42 1.56
N ASP A 155 -1.80 15.54 2.89
CA ASP A 155 -2.60 14.80 3.86
C ASP A 155 -4.10 14.99 3.58
N GLN A 156 -4.77 13.92 3.14
CA GLN A 156 -6.17 13.97 2.73
C GLN A 156 -6.89 12.69 3.10
N LEU A 157 -8.15 12.84 3.52
CA LEU A 157 -9.09 11.74 3.65
C LEU A 157 -10.17 11.87 2.57
N VAL A 158 -10.23 10.90 1.66
CA VAL A 158 -11.36 10.73 0.76
C VAL A 158 -12.30 9.72 1.43
N TYR A 159 -13.27 10.24 2.20
CA TYR A 159 -14.11 9.41 3.07
C TYR A 159 -14.77 8.24 2.32
N ASN A 160 -14.79 7.07 2.96
CA ASN A 160 -15.20 5.77 2.41
C ASN A 160 -14.36 5.25 1.23
N ALA A 161 -13.45 6.04 0.66
CA ALA A 161 -12.59 5.62 -0.43
C ALA A 161 -11.20 5.22 0.06
N HIS A 162 -10.34 6.17 0.43
CA HIS A 162 -8.94 5.96 0.80
C HIS A 162 -8.35 7.19 1.50
N ARG A 163 -7.08 7.08 1.95
CA ARG A 163 -6.28 8.19 2.48
C ARG A 163 -5.10 8.48 1.54
N VAL A 164 -4.74 9.76 1.47
CA VAL A 164 -3.50 10.23 0.84
C VAL A 164 -2.57 10.68 1.96
N TYR A 165 -1.34 10.18 1.94
CA TYR A 165 -0.37 10.38 3.00
C TYR A 165 0.56 11.54 2.66
N GLY A 166 0.40 12.63 3.41
CA GLY A 166 1.32 13.75 3.44
C GLY A 166 2.26 13.67 4.61
N ARG A 167 3.05 14.73 4.82
CA ARG A 167 4.14 14.75 5.81
C ARG A 167 3.67 14.40 7.22
N ILE A 168 2.45 14.80 7.60
CA ILE A 168 1.96 14.59 8.97
C ILE A 168 1.52 13.15 9.15
N ARG A 169 0.60 12.66 8.30
CA ARG A 169 0.06 11.31 8.48
C ARG A 169 1.09 10.25 8.13
N LEU A 170 1.94 10.51 7.14
CA LEU A 170 3.02 9.60 6.80
C LEU A 170 3.96 9.36 7.98
N ALA A 171 4.38 10.43 8.67
CA ALA A 171 5.25 10.30 9.84
C ALA A 171 4.62 9.43 10.95
N MET A 172 3.29 9.42 11.08
CA MET A 172 2.60 8.54 12.02
C MET A 172 2.68 7.07 11.63
N MET A 173 2.78 6.75 10.33
CA MET A 173 2.92 5.38 9.85
C MET A 173 4.27 4.76 10.23
N PHE A 174 5.29 5.58 10.49
CA PHE A 174 6.61 5.12 10.91
C PHE A 174 6.70 4.86 12.41
N ASN A 175 5.61 5.00 13.17
CA ASN A 175 5.67 4.72 14.60
C ASN A 175 6.02 3.26 14.87
N GLY A 176 7.14 3.02 15.56
CA GLY A 176 7.66 1.67 15.83
C GLY A 176 8.52 1.09 14.71
N PHE A 177 8.76 1.87 13.65
CA PHE A 177 9.57 1.47 12.52
C PHE A 177 10.61 2.52 12.08
N GLU A 178 11.65 2.12 11.38
CA GLU A 178 12.66 2.96 10.74
C GLU A 178 12.48 2.97 9.21
N LEU A 179 12.47 4.15 8.58
CA LEU A 179 12.42 4.25 7.12
C LEU A 179 13.80 3.90 6.53
N LEU A 180 13.89 2.86 5.71
CA LEU A 180 15.17 2.46 5.09
C LEU A 180 15.38 3.11 3.74
N HIS A 181 14.42 2.90 2.84
CA HIS A 181 14.51 3.24 1.43
C HIS A 181 13.15 3.70 0.93
N VAL A 182 13.12 4.34 -0.24
CA VAL A 182 11.89 4.70 -0.95
C VAL A 182 12.05 4.26 -2.39
N PHE A 183 11.02 3.67 -2.98
CA PHE A 183 11.03 3.27 -4.39
C PHE A 183 9.84 3.90 -5.11
N ARG A 184 10.02 4.32 -6.36
CA ARG A 184 8.99 5.00 -7.16
C ARG A 184 9.07 4.58 -8.62
N GLY A 185 7.89 4.42 -9.24
CA GLY A 185 7.79 4.03 -10.64
C GLY A 185 8.59 2.76 -10.94
N ASN A 186 9.21 2.73 -12.12
CA ASN A 186 9.99 1.59 -12.58
C ASN A 186 11.51 1.81 -12.44
N ASP A 187 11.97 2.45 -11.36
CA ASP A 187 13.39 2.63 -11.05
C ASP A 187 13.86 1.60 -10.01
N PRO A 188 14.91 0.80 -10.31
CA PRO A 188 15.48 -0.14 -9.35
C PRO A 188 16.27 0.50 -8.21
N GLN A 189 16.55 1.80 -8.26
CA GLN A 189 17.34 2.50 -7.24
C GLN A 189 16.45 3.18 -6.20
N PRO A 190 16.89 3.20 -4.93
CA PRO A 190 16.23 3.99 -3.90
C PRO A 190 16.21 5.49 -4.25
N PHE A 191 15.07 6.10 -4.03
CA PHE A 191 14.82 7.52 -4.12
C PHE A 191 15.01 8.20 -2.77
N GLU A 192 15.61 9.39 -2.76
CA GLU A 192 15.70 10.23 -1.56
C GLU A 192 14.45 11.10 -1.43
N LEU A 193 13.67 10.87 -0.37
CA LEU A 193 12.44 11.59 -0.10
C LEU A 193 12.73 13.02 0.38
N ARG A 194 12.13 14.01 -0.29
CA ARG A 194 12.29 15.43 0.02
C ARG A 194 10.95 16.09 0.33
N ASN A 195 11.02 17.30 0.89
CA ASN A 195 9.83 18.06 1.26
C ASN A 195 8.94 18.39 0.06
N GLU A 196 9.56 18.65 -1.10
CA GLU A 196 8.88 19.04 -2.34
C GLU A 196 8.02 17.90 -2.88
N ASP A 197 8.35 16.65 -2.55
CA ASP A 197 7.59 15.51 -3.04
C ASP A 197 6.16 15.50 -2.48
N PHE A 198 5.91 16.16 -1.34
CA PHE A 198 4.58 16.27 -0.71
C PHE A 198 3.83 17.55 -1.06
N ALA A 199 4.46 18.47 -1.79
CA ALA A 199 3.83 19.71 -2.19
C ALA A 199 2.94 19.48 -3.41
N ILE A 200 1.81 20.19 -3.47
CA ILE A 200 1.07 20.32 -4.74
C ILE A 200 2.03 21.04 -5.71
N MET A 201 2.38 20.40 -6.82
CA MET A 201 2.91 21.14 -7.96
C MET A 201 1.80 22.11 -8.38
N ARG A 202 1.93 23.38 -8.00
CA ARG A 202 1.13 24.44 -8.59
C ARG A 202 1.49 24.45 -10.07
N VAL A 203 0.67 23.81 -10.90
CA VAL A 203 0.68 24.10 -12.33
C VAL A 203 0.17 25.53 -12.43
N THR A 204 1.08 26.50 -12.50
CA THR A 204 0.77 27.83 -13.00
C THR A 204 0.39 27.64 -14.46
N VAL A 205 -0.90 27.45 -14.72
CA VAL A 205 -1.47 27.78 -16.01
C VAL A 205 -1.25 29.27 -16.17
N GLN A 206 -0.42 29.68 -17.13
CA GLN A 206 -0.35 31.08 -17.52
C GLN A 206 -1.70 31.44 -18.15
N ILE A 207 -2.57 32.02 -17.34
CA ILE A 207 -3.74 32.75 -17.83
C ILE A 207 -3.24 34.18 -18.06
N GLU A 208 -3.36 34.64 -19.30
CA GLU A 208 -3.11 36.03 -19.71
C GLU A 208 -3.84 37.02 -18.78
N PRO A 209 -3.29 38.22 -18.54
CA PRO A 209 -3.68 39.05 -17.42
C PRO A 209 -4.96 39.81 -17.74
N GLU A 210 -6.05 39.51 -17.04
CA GLU A 210 -7.08 40.52 -16.74
C GLU A 210 -7.42 40.50 -15.24
N ASP A 211 -7.28 41.70 -14.68
CA ASP A 211 -7.68 42.19 -13.37
C ASP A 211 -7.01 41.63 -12.11
N SER A 212 -6.14 42.48 -11.56
CA SER A 212 -5.53 42.37 -10.24
C SER A 212 -6.59 42.46 -9.15
N TYR A 213 -6.63 41.45 -8.28
CA TYR A 213 -7.14 41.59 -6.92
C TYR A 213 -6.09 41.12 -5.93
N GLU A 214 -5.76 42.00 -4.96
CA GLU A 214 -5.03 41.63 -3.76
C GLU A 214 -5.80 40.53 -3.02
N VAL A 215 -5.11 39.45 -2.65
CA VAL A 215 -5.64 38.45 -1.72
C VAL A 215 -4.80 38.52 -0.46
N ASP A 216 -5.36 39.21 0.54
CA ASP A 216 -4.91 39.20 1.92
C ASP A 216 -4.95 37.79 2.52
N ASN A 217 -4.03 37.55 3.46
CA ASN A 217 -3.94 36.34 4.25
C ASN A 217 -5.29 35.98 4.90
N LEU A 218 -5.84 34.80 4.61
CA LEU A 218 -6.92 34.23 5.42
C LEU A 218 -6.72 32.72 5.65
N CYS A 219 -6.21 32.40 6.84
CA CYS A 219 -6.88 31.38 7.64
C CYS A 219 -8.14 32.05 8.22
N ASP A 220 -9.34 31.60 7.87
CA ASP A 220 -10.45 31.48 8.83
C ASP A 220 -11.73 30.87 8.22
N SER A 221 -12.12 29.74 8.82
CA SER A 221 -13.45 29.12 8.83
C SER A 221 -13.95 28.29 7.62
N PRO A 222 -14.81 27.27 7.86
CA PRO A 222 -15.00 26.13 6.96
C PRO A 222 -16.36 26.14 6.27
N GLN A 223 -16.39 26.54 5.01
CA GLN A 223 -17.49 26.28 4.07
C GLN A 223 -16.99 26.68 2.68
N ASP A 224 -16.49 25.70 1.92
CA ASP A 224 -16.53 25.63 0.45
C ASP A 224 -15.73 24.41 -0.03
N LEU A 225 -16.35 23.23 0.10
CA LEU A 225 -15.92 21.97 -0.49
C LEU A 225 -17.03 21.51 -1.44
N LEU A 226 -17.07 22.02 -2.69
CA LEU A 226 -17.87 21.34 -3.72
C LEU A 226 -17.42 21.47 -5.19
N GLU A 227 -16.41 22.26 -5.58
CA GLU A 227 -16.10 22.41 -7.03
C GLU A 227 -14.63 22.20 -7.43
N ASN A 228 -13.98 21.14 -6.96
CA ASN A 228 -12.78 20.62 -7.64
C ASN A 228 -12.76 19.09 -7.63
N PHE A 229 -13.83 18.52 -8.16
CA PHE A 229 -13.97 17.10 -8.48
C PHE A 229 -13.40 16.90 -9.90
N LEU A 230 -12.39 16.03 -10.04
CA LEU A 230 -11.65 15.63 -11.26
C LEU A 230 -10.27 16.29 -11.45
N LEU A 231 -9.25 15.74 -10.77
CA LEU A 231 -7.88 15.45 -11.27
C LEU A 231 -6.93 15.24 -10.08
N ALA A 232 -6.81 13.99 -9.62
CA ALA A 232 -5.68 13.53 -8.81
C ALA A 232 -5.75 12.00 -8.68
N HIS A 233 -5.25 11.27 -9.67
CA HIS A 233 -4.88 9.86 -9.51
C HIS A 233 -3.39 9.78 -9.81
N GLY A 234 -2.59 9.74 -8.75
CA GLY A 234 -1.16 9.51 -8.77
C GLY A 234 -0.78 8.77 -7.50
N MET A 235 -0.70 7.46 -7.58
CA MET A 235 -0.03 6.64 -6.55
C MET A 235 1.43 6.65 -6.93
N ASP A 236 2.30 7.18 -6.07
CA ASP A 236 3.62 7.66 -6.51
C ASP A 236 4.79 7.26 -5.59
N SER A 237 4.63 6.24 -4.73
CA SER A 237 5.77 5.68 -3.96
C SER A 237 5.41 4.48 -3.10
N LEU A 238 6.36 3.55 -2.98
CA LEU A 238 6.43 2.51 -1.95
C LEU A 238 7.53 2.84 -0.94
N LEU A 239 7.23 2.73 0.34
CA LEU A 239 8.13 2.97 1.45
C LEU A 239 8.37 1.64 2.18
N PRO A 240 9.54 1.01 2.07
CA PRO A 240 9.97 0.02 3.04
C PRO A 240 10.24 0.68 4.41
N VAL A 241 9.54 0.18 5.41
CA VAL A 241 9.51 0.63 6.80
C VAL A 241 9.95 -0.58 7.66
N LEU A 242 10.92 -0.44 8.57
CA LEU A 242 11.60 -1.54 9.29
C LEU A 242 11.19 -1.64 10.76
#